data_AF-A0A3B4YE28-F1
#
_entry.id   AF-A0A3B4YE28-F1
#
_cell.length_a   1.000
_cell.length_b   1.000
_cell.length_c   1.000
_cell.angle_alpha   90.00
_cell.angle_beta   90.00
_cell.angle_gamma   90.00
#
_symmetry.space_group_name_H-M   'P 1'
#
loop_
_entity.id
_entity.type
_entity.pdbx_description
1 polymer ?
#
loop_
_entity_poly.entity_id
_entity_poly.type
_entity_poly.pdbx_seq_one_letter_code
_entity_poly.pdbx_strand_id
1 'polypeptide(L)'
;ASRAGTRRRYHDDGISDEEIDGRRMFDLEEKVNSQRFSSDRVLRMEGRDFTYEFIQRGGLTEPIIFERPDGLDPPFTRRMIDVMDVSTQKGTEMSMAQWTRYSETPPSQREKLYNVISLEFSHTKLENLVKRPATVDLIDWVDNMWPRHLKERQRDSTNSINDMQYPKVQKYCLMSVEGCYTDFHIDFGGTSVWYHILRGSKVFWLIPPTPQNLELYENWVLSGKQGDVFLGDRASDCQRIELKQGCTFIIPSGLTLTLARALSLYLSLYLYAEGCHTYM
;
A
#
# COMPACT_ATOMS: atom_id res chain seq x y z
N ALA A 1 35.23 -6.73 38.81
CA ALA A 1 34.27 -5.61 38.78
C ALA A 1 33.51 -5.67 37.46
N SER A 2 32.32 -6.27 37.45
CA SER A 2 31.43 -6.37 36.30
C SER A 2 30.33 -5.31 36.42
N ARG A 3 30.27 -4.36 35.48
CA ARG A 3 29.13 -3.45 35.34
C ARG A 3 28.12 -4.08 34.38
N ALA A 4 27.06 -4.66 34.96
CA ALA A 4 25.88 -5.05 34.21
C ALA A 4 25.15 -3.79 33.73
N GLY A 5 25.02 -3.62 32.41
CA GLY A 5 24.17 -2.60 31.82
C GLY A 5 22.70 -2.97 31.99
N THR A 6 21.96 -2.17 32.73
CA THR A 6 20.52 -2.32 32.95
C THR A 6 19.75 -2.14 31.64
N ARG A 7 19.05 -3.19 31.23
CA ARG A 7 18.08 -3.20 30.14
C ARG A 7 16.95 -2.22 30.53
N ARG A 8 16.83 -1.08 29.84
CA ARG A 8 15.67 -0.18 30.00
C ARG A 8 14.42 -0.97 29.59
N ARG A 9 13.63 -1.38 30.58
CA ARG A 9 12.25 -1.82 30.39
C ARG A 9 11.45 -0.57 30.05
N TYR A 10 10.79 -0.57 28.90
CA TYR A 10 9.68 0.36 28.68
C TYR A 10 8.66 0.06 29.78
N HIS A 11 8.41 1.05 30.62
CA HIS A 11 7.29 1.00 31.54
C HIS A 11 6.02 1.00 30.69
N ASP A 12 5.30 -0.12 30.79
CA ASP A 12 3.92 -0.27 30.40
C ASP A 12 3.10 0.61 31.35
N ASP A 13 3.00 1.89 31.02
CA ASP A 13 2.09 2.81 31.70
C ASP A 13 0.69 2.41 31.26
N GLY A 14 0.07 1.56 32.09
CA GLY A 14 -1.26 0.97 31.90
C GLY A 14 -2.38 1.99 31.77
N ILE A 15 -2.40 2.70 30.64
CA ILE A 15 -3.62 3.15 30.01
C ILE A 15 -4.28 1.86 29.56
N SER A 16 -5.37 1.49 30.24
CA SER A 16 -6.23 0.45 29.72
C SER A 16 -6.62 0.88 28.30
N ASP A 17 -6.11 0.16 27.30
CA ASP A 17 -6.74 0.04 26.00
C ASP A 17 -8.13 -0.55 26.29
N GLU A 18 -9.07 0.30 26.73
CA GLU A 18 -10.49 0.00 26.56
C GLU A 18 -10.60 -0.39 25.10
N GLU A 19 -11.00 -1.64 24.86
CA GLU A 19 -11.19 -2.18 23.53
C GLU A 19 -11.94 -1.11 22.72
N ILE A 20 -11.21 -0.41 21.86
CA ILE A 20 -11.81 0.48 20.88
C ILE A 20 -12.64 -0.47 20.05
N ASP A 21 -13.93 -0.55 20.38
CA ASP A 21 -14.93 -1.22 19.58
C ASP A 21 -14.67 -0.72 18.17
N GLY A 22 -14.20 -1.60 17.28
CA GLY A 22 -13.67 -1.28 15.94
C GLY A 22 -14.73 -0.72 14.99
N ARG A 23 -15.78 -0.10 15.55
CA ARG A 23 -16.79 0.69 14.90
C ARG A 23 -16.19 2.03 14.51
N ARG A 24 -15.91 2.14 13.21
CA ARG A 24 -15.74 3.42 12.54
C ARG A 24 -16.96 4.30 12.79
N MET A 25 -16.75 5.56 13.16
CA MET A 25 -17.83 6.53 13.39
C MET A 25 -18.28 7.23 12.10
N PHE A 26 -17.59 6.99 10.98
CA PHE A 26 -17.98 7.46 9.65
C PHE A 26 -18.55 6.32 8.80
N ASP A 27 -19.48 6.67 7.92
CA ASP A 27 -20.09 5.73 6.97
C ASP A 27 -19.26 5.65 5.68
N LEU A 28 -18.61 4.50 5.47
CA LEU A 28 -17.79 4.27 4.28
C LEU A 28 -18.61 4.22 2.98
N GLU A 29 -19.84 3.70 3.02
CA GLU A 29 -20.70 3.65 1.83
C GLU A 29 -21.14 5.07 1.43
N GLU A 30 -21.37 5.95 2.40
CA GLU A 30 -21.56 7.38 2.12
C GLU A 30 -20.33 7.97 1.40
N LYS A 31 -19.11 7.71 1.90
CA LYS A 31 -17.88 8.21 1.25
C LYS A 31 -17.69 7.67 -0.17
N VAL A 32 -17.98 6.39 -0.38
CA VAL A 32 -17.88 5.71 -1.68
C VAL A 32 -18.83 6.32 -2.69
N ASN A 33 -20.00 6.80 -2.29
CA ASN A 33 -21.03 7.36 -3.19
C ASN A 33 -21.04 8.90 -3.24
N SER A 34 -20.32 9.56 -2.34
CA SER A 34 -20.26 11.03 -2.24
C SER A 34 -19.68 11.69 -3.49
N GLN A 35 -20.24 12.83 -3.91
CA GLN A 35 -19.69 13.65 -5.00
C GLN A 35 -18.67 14.69 -4.51
N ARG A 36 -18.42 14.74 -3.19
CA ARG A 36 -17.51 15.69 -2.56
C ARG A 36 -16.06 15.55 -3.03
N PHE A 37 -15.62 14.32 -3.27
CA PHE A 37 -14.23 13.99 -3.58
C PHE A 37 -13.96 14.02 -5.10
N SER A 38 -14.25 15.14 -5.74
CA SER A 38 -14.35 15.28 -7.19
C SER A 38 -13.19 16.02 -7.85
N SER A 39 -12.08 16.24 -7.13
CA SER A 39 -10.87 16.84 -7.68
C SER A 39 -10.33 16.02 -8.86
N ASP A 40 -9.62 16.67 -9.79
CA ASP A 40 -9.15 16.04 -11.03
C ASP A 40 -7.63 16.22 -11.19
N ARG A 41 -6.87 15.47 -10.39
CA ARG A 41 -5.40 15.48 -10.38
C ARG A 41 -4.78 14.24 -11.02
N VAL A 42 -5.53 13.16 -11.14
CA VAL A 42 -5.04 11.92 -11.75
C VAL A 42 -4.86 12.11 -13.27
N LEU A 43 -3.62 12.03 -13.72
CA LEU A 43 -3.26 12.04 -15.14
C LEU A 43 -3.63 10.71 -15.80
N ARG A 44 -4.50 10.78 -16.81
CA ARG A 44 -4.80 9.63 -17.68
C ARG A 44 -3.78 9.60 -18.82
N MET A 45 -3.06 8.50 -18.96
CA MET A 45 -1.94 8.39 -19.90
C MET A 45 -1.90 7.03 -20.58
N GLU A 46 -1.33 6.96 -21.78
CA GLU A 46 -0.99 5.69 -22.41
C GLU A 46 0.36 5.16 -21.91
N GLY A 47 0.49 3.85 -21.77
CA GLY A 47 1.74 3.24 -21.28
C GLY A 47 2.98 3.58 -22.10
N ARG A 48 2.83 3.86 -23.41
CA ARG A 48 3.94 4.26 -24.30
C ARG A 48 4.52 5.64 -23.97
N ASP A 49 3.72 6.50 -23.34
CA ASP A 49 4.11 7.86 -22.97
C ASP A 49 4.78 7.91 -21.58
N PHE A 50 4.64 6.83 -20.78
CA PHE A 50 5.35 6.67 -19.52
C PHE A 50 6.82 6.32 -19.74
N THR A 51 7.63 7.30 -20.09
CA THR A 51 9.04 7.13 -20.41
C THR A 51 9.96 7.72 -19.34
N TYR A 52 11.25 7.39 -19.40
CA TYR A 52 12.25 8.04 -18.55
C TYR A 52 12.29 9.56 -18.78
N GLU A 53 12.15 10.02 -20.03
CA GLU A 53 12.09 11.45 -20.36
C GLU A 53 10.88 12.14 -19.71
N PHE A 54 9.72 11.49 -19.69
CA PHE A 54 8.54 12.01 -18.98
C PHE A 54 8.86 12.26 -17.50
N ILE A 55 9.54 11.33 -16.84
CA ILE A 55 9.95 11.47 -15.44
C ILE A 55 10.98 12.59 -15.28
N GLN A 56 11.97 12.70 -16.16
CA GLN A 56 12.96 13.77 -16.11
C GLN A 56 12.33 15.17 -16.24
N ARG A 57 11.25 15.30 -17.02
CA ARG A 57 10.54 16.58 -17.22
C ARG A 57 9.59 16.92 -16.08
N GLY A 58 8.89 15.92 -15.54
CA GLY A 58 7.76 16.12 -14.61
C GLY A 58 8.00 15.66 -13.17
N GLY A 59 9.13 15.01 -12.87
CA GLY A 59 9.50 14.60 -11.51
C GLY A 59 8.59 13.54 -10.86
N LEU A 60 7.69 12.91 -11.61
CA LEU A 60 6.67 11.98 -11.11
C LEU A 60 5.86 12.57 -9.94
N THR A 61 5.34 13.79 -10.09
CA THR A 61 4.62 14.51 -9.01
C THR A 61 3.12 14.28 -8.99
N GLU A 62 2.53 13.82 -10.08
CA GLU A 62 1.08 13.61 -10.21
C GLU A 62 0.73 12.11 -10.27
N PRO A 63 -0.41 11.69 -9.69
CA PRO A 63 -0.91 10.33 -9.85
C PRO A 63 -1.24 10.02 -11.31
N ILE A 64 -0.97 8.79 -11.75
CA ILE A 64 -1.11 8.42 -13.17
C ILE A 64 -1.92 7.14 -13.30
N ILE A 65 -2.94 7.12 -14.14
CA ILE A 65 -3.70 5.91 -14.49
C ILE A 65 -3.49 5.52 -15.95
N PHE A 66 -3.28 4.22 -16.15
CA PHE A 66 -3.23 3.57 -17.46
C PHE A 66 -4.43 2.62 -17.59
N GLU A 67 -5.26 2.83 -18.60
CA GLU A 67 -6.45 2.01 -18.87
C GLU A 67 -6.12 0.96 -19.95
N ARG A 68 -5.31 -0.06 -19.62
CA ARG A 68 -5.04 -1.18 -20.55
C ARG A 68 -5.07 -2.55 -19.85
N PRO A 69 -6.01 -3.44 -20.19
CA PRO A 69 -6.16 -4.73 -19.56
C PRO A 69 -5.24 -5.78 -20.17
N ASP A 70 -4.05 -5.99 -19.60
CA ASP A 70 -3.27 -7.20 -19.85
C ASP A 70 -3.14 -7.99 -18.53
N GLY A 71 -3.80 -9.14 -18.48
CA GLY A 71 -3.95 -9.97 -17.28
C GLY A 71 -2.78 -10.93 -17.03
N LEU A 72 -2.54 -11.24 -15.77
CA LEU A 72 -1.58 -12.25 -15.29
C LEU A 72 -2.18 -12.98 -14.10
N ASP A 73 -2.54 -14.25 -14.18
CA ASP A 73 -3.10 -14.97 -13.03
C ASP A 73 -2.03 -15.83 -12.32
N PRO A 74 -1.63 -15.49 -11.09
CA PRO A 74 -0.55 -16.19 -10.42
C PRO A 74 -1.00 -17.28 -9.43
N PRO A 75 -0.35 -18.46 -9.44
CA PRO A 75 -0.57 -19.47 -8.41
C PRO A 75 0.28 -19.20 -7.15
N PHE A 76 -0.33 -19.31 -5.95
CA PHE A 76 0.33 -19.14 -4.65
C PHE A 76 0.57 -20.47 -3.91
N THR A 77 1.55 -20.49 -2.98
CA THR A 77 2.02 -21.69 -2.23
C THR A 77 1.79 -21.58 -0.71
N ARG A 78 2.14 -22.62 0.08
CA ARG A 78 1.87 -22.78 1.54
C ARG A 78 2.75 -21.91 2.46
N ARG A 79 2.76 -20.58 2.29
CA ARG A 79 3.58 -19.62 3.07
C ARG A 79 2.78 -18.96 4.22
N MET A 80 3.43 -18.51 5.31
CA MET A 80 2.82 -17.62 6.31
C MET A 80 2.73 -16.19 5.77
N ILE A 81 1.59 -15.53 5.98
CA ILE A 81 1.31 -14.19 5.49
C ILE A 81 0.76 -13.30 6.59
N ASP A 82 1.15 -12.03 6.53
CA ASP A 82 0.57 -10.97 7.33
C ASP A 82 -0.81 -10.61 6.78
N VAL A 83 -1.78 -10.49 7.68
CA VAL A 83 -3.17 -10.20 7.39
C VAL A 83 -3.65 -9.10 8.30
N MET A 84 -4.35 -8.11 7.74
CA MET A 84 -4.96 -7.02 8.49
C MET A 84 -6.41 -7.35 8.82
N ASP A 85 -6.79 -7.23 10.09
CA ASP A 85 -8.21 -7.17 10.49
C ASP A 85 -8.75 -5.78 10.14
N VAL A 86 -9.65 -5.71 9.16
CA VAL A 86 -10.18 -4.46 8.61
C VAL A 86 -10.92 -3.62 9.66
N SER A 87 -11.50 -4.25 10.68
CA SER A 87 -12.24 -3.53 11.71
C SER A 87 -11.32 -2.73 12.63
N THR A 88 -10.17 -3.32 12.99
CA THR A 88 -9.23 -2.73 13.95
C THR A 88 -8.01 -2.09 13.30
N GLN A 89 -7.80 -2.33 12.00
CA GLN A 89 -6.58 -2.00 11.25
C GLN A 89 -5.31 -2.64 11.85
N LYS A 90 -5.44 -3.64 12.73
CA LYS A 90 -4.32 -4.35 13.38
C LYS A 90 -3.89 -5.58 12.56
N GLY A 91 -2.60 -5.88 12.61
CA GLY A 91 -2.01 -7.06 11.95
C GLY A 91 -2.21 -8.34 12.75
N THR A 92 -2.39 -9.45 12.02
CA THR A 92 -2.35 -10.83 12.49
C THR A 92 -1.64 -11.69 11.43
N GLU A 93 -1.40 -12.96 11.72
CA GLU A 93 -0.74 -13.88 10.78
C GLU A 93 -1.62 -15.10 10.51
N MET A 94 -1.60 -15.59 9.28
CA MET A 94 -2.14 -16.91 8.95
C MET A 94 -1.37 -17.52 7.78
N SER A 95 -1.53 -18.83 7.57
CA SER A 95 -0.99 -19.48 6.38
C SER A 95 -1.80 -19.12 5.13
N MET A 96 -1.16 -19.12 3.96
CA MET A 96 -1.81 -19.00 2.66
C MET A 96 -2.97 -19.99 2.49
N ALA A 97 -2.86 -21.20 3.05
CA ALA A 97 -3.95 -22.18 2.99
C ALA A 97 -5.18 -21.75 3.81
N GLN A 98 -4.96 -21.16 4.99
CA GLN A 98 -6.03 -20.56 5.79
C GLN A 98 -6.64 -19.36 5.07
N TRP A 99 -5.80 -18.50 4.48
CA TRP A 99 -6.25 -17.36 3.69
C TRP A 99 -7.08 -17.78 2.47
N THR A 100 -6.63 -18.77 1.70
CA THR A 100 -7.38 -19.29 0.54
C THR A 100 -8.76 -19.77 0.98
N ARG A 101 -8.83 -20.61 2.02
CA ARG A 101 -10.11 -21.10 2.57
C ARG A 101 -11.00 -19.95 3.05
N TYR A 102 -10.44 -18.94 3.70
CA TYR A 102 -11.15 -17.74 4.12
C TYR A 102 -11.70 -16.96 2.93
N SER A 103 -10.89 -16.72 1.90
CA SER A 103 -11.27 -15.94 0.72
C SER A 103 -12.39 -16.60 -0.08
N GLU A 104 -12.42 -17.93 -0.12
CA GLU A 104 -13.46 -18.76 -0.75
C GLU A 104 -14.73 -18.89 0.09
N THR A 105 -14.68 -18.54 1.38
CA THR A 105 -15.87 -18.55 2.26
C THR A 105 -16.87 -17.48 1.78
N PRO A 106 -18.18 -17.81 1.64
CA PRO A 106 -19.20 -16.85 1.22
C PRO A 106 -19.25 -15.63 2.15
N PRO A 107 -19.53 -14.41 1.64
CA PRO A 107 -19.51 -13.19 2.44
C PRO A 107 -20.38 -13.25 3.71
N SER A 108 -21.55 -13.89 3.65
CA SER A 108 -22.48 -14.04 4.78
C SER A 108 -21.98 -14.96 5.90
N GLN A 109 -20.94 -15.75 5.64
CA GLN A 109 -20.34 -16.70 6.59
C GLN A 109 -19.00 -16.22 7.14
N ARG A 110 -18.51 -15.05 6.71
CA ARG A 110 -17.25 -14.49 7.21
C ARG A 110 -17.50 -13.78 8.53
N GLU A 111 -16.91 -14.31 9.60
CA GLU A 111 -16.99 -13.69 10.94
C GLU A 111 -16.23 -12.35 11.00
N LYS A 112 -15.15 -12.24 10.22
CA LYS A 112 -14.28 -11.05 10.16
C LYS A 112 -13.92 -10.69 8.72
N LEU A 113 -13.64 -9.41 8.52
CA LEU A 113 -13.06 -8.91 7.27
C LEU A 113 -11.54 -8.83 7.39
N TYR A 114 -10.86 -9.65 6.60
CA TYR A 114 -9.42 -9.73 6.55
C TYR A 114 -8.90 -9.25 5.20
N ASN A 115 -7.73 -8.61 5.22
CA ASN A 115 -7.09 -8.06 4.04
C ASN A 115 -5.60 -8.39 4.02
N VAL A 116 -5.08 -8.87 2.89
CA VAL A 116 -3.64 -9.08 2.69
C VAL A 116 -3.13 -7.93 1.84
N ILE A 117 -2.23 -7.12 2.38
CA ILE A 117 -1.63 -6.00 1.64
C ILE A 117 -0.10 -6.02 1.56
N SER A 118 0.55 -6.95 2.27
CA SER A 118 2.00 -6.94 2.50
C SER A 118 2.70 -8.23 2.06
N LEU A 119 2.07 -9.07 1.22
CA LEU A 119 2.70 -10.30 0.73
C LEU A 119 3.75 -9.99 -0.35
N GLU A 120 5.00 -9.78 0.06
CA GLU A 120 6.12 -9.63 -0.87
C GLU A 120 6.57 -11.00 -1.39
N PHE A 121 6.60 -11.18 -2.71
CA PHE A 121 6.79 -12.47 -3.38
C PHE A 121 8.07 -12.58 -4.23
N SER A 122 9.02 -11.64 -4.12
CA SER A 122 10.34 -11.81 -4.74
C SER A 122 11.03 -13.06 -4.20
N HIS A 123 11.85 -13.70 -5.03
CA HIS A 123 12.48 -14.99 -4.76
C HIS A 123 11.49 -16.15 -4.58
N THR A 124 10.31 -16.05 -5.19
CA THR A 124 9.37 -17.17 -5.40
C THR A 124 9.19 -17.44 -6.89
N LYS A 125 8.53 -18.55 -7.25
CA LYS A 125 8.20 -18.83 -8.68
C LYS A 125 7.36 -17.72 -9.31
N LEU A 126 6.55 -17.03 -8.51
CA LEU A 126 5.69 -15.94 -8.95
C LEU A 126 6.47 -14.72 -9.45
N GLU A 127 7.65 -14.46 -8.90
CA GLU A 127 8.49 -13.34 -9.30
C GLU A 127 8.68 -13.23 -10.82
N ASN A 128 8.86 -14.38 -11.48
CA ASN A 128 9.15 -14.47 -12.92
C ASN A 128 7.91 -14.29 -13.81
N LEU A 129 6.71 -14.45 -13.24
CA LEU A 129 5.45 -14.27 -13.97
C LEU A 129 5.01 -12.81 -13.98
N VAL A 130 5.56 -12.00 -13.07
CA VAL A 130 5.11 -10.63 -12.86
C VAL A 130 6.22 -9.65 -13.19
N LYS A 131 5.94 -8.78 -14.16
CA LYS A 131 6.81 -7.69 -14.59
C LYS A 131 6.19 -6.35 -14.25
N ARG A 132 7.04 -5.42 -13.83
CA ARG A 132 6.67 -4.02 -13.61
C ARG A 132 6.83 -3.20 -14.89
N PRO A 133 6.24 -1.99 -14.97
CA PRO A 133 6.46 -1.12 -16.12
C PRO A 133 7.96 -0.85 -16.31
N ALA A 134 8.47 -0.93 -17.53
CA ALA A 134 9.92 -0.86 -17.78
C ALA A 134 10.58 0.43 -17.25
N THR A 135 9.84 1.54 -17.25
CA THR A 135 10.32 2.82 -16.71
C THR A 135 10.60 2.76 -15.21
N VAL A 136 9.88 1.91 -14.46
CA VAL A 136 10.12 1.64 -13.03
C VAL A 136 11.50 1.01 -12.84
N ASP A 137 11.92 0.09 -13.70
CA ASP A 137 13.26 -0.53 -13.65
C ASP A 137 14.39 0.51 -13.80
N LEU A 138 14.14 1.58 -14.58
CA LEU A 138 15.13 2.62 -14.86
C LEU A 138 15.36 3.58 -13.68
N ILE A 139 14.38 3.71 -12.77
CA ILE A 139 14.42 4.71 -11.69
C ILE A 139 14.45 4.11 -10.28
N ASP A 140 14.14 2.83 -10.13
CA ASP A 140 14.11 2.19 -8.81
C ASP A 140 15.50 2.17 -8.15
N TRP A 141 15.59 2.72 -6.94
CA TRP A 141 16.83 2.76 -6.17
C TRP A 141 17.35 1.37 -5.80
N VAL A 142 16.48 0.38 -5.60
CA VAL A 142 16.96 -0.98 -5.28
C VAL A 142 17.75 -1.58 -6.45
N ASP A 143 17.33 -1.33 -7.69
CA ASP A 143 18.00 -1.87 -8.87
C ASP A 143 19.22 -1.06 -9.29
N ASN A 144 19.16 0.26 -9.08
CA ASN A 144 20.14 1.20 -9.61
C ASN A 144 21.20 1.65 -8.58
N MET A 145 20.89 1.59 -7.28
CA MET A 145 21.76 2.13 -6.22
C MET A 145 22.23 1.07 -5.22
N TRP A 146 21.44 0.02 -4.95
CA TRP A 146 21.87 -1.02 -4.02
C TRP A 146 23.01 -1.88 -4.61
N PRO A 147 24.02 -2.29 -3.82
CA PRO A 147 25.08 -3.14 -4.35
C PRO A 147 24.54 -4.45 -4.92
N ARG A 148 24.69 -4.65 -6.24
CA ARG A 148 24.10 -5.78 -6.99
C ARG A 148 24.43 -7.14 -6.38
N HIS A 149 25.69 -7.34 -6.01
CA HIS A 149 26.14 -8.60 -5.40
C HIS A 149 25.45 -8.90 -4.06
N LEU A 150 24.94 -7.91 -3.32
CA LEU A 150 24.16 -8.14 -2.11
C LEU A 150 22.73 -8.59 -2.47
N LYS A 151 22.10 -7.88 -3.42
CA LYS A 151 20.76 -8.25 -3.93
C LYS A 151 20.75 -9.67 -4.50
N GLU A 152 21.74 -10.00 -5.32
CA GLU A 152 21.93 -11.31 -5.94
C GLU A 152 22.22 -12.44 -4.92
N ARG A 153 22.63 -12.11 -3.68
CA ARG A 153 22.80 -13.07 -2.59
C ARG A 153 21.50 -13.36 -1.83
N GLN A 154 20.43 -12.61 -2.04
CA GLN A 154 19.14 -12.91 -1.41
C GLN A 154 18.67 -14.30 -1.82
N ARG A 155 18.27 -15.11 -0.83
CA ARG A 155 17.71 -16.46 -1.05
C ARG A 155 16.38 -16.62 -0.35
N ASP A 156 16.22 -15.99 0.82
CA ASP A 156 14.97 -16.06 1.55
C ASP A 156 13.87 -15.27 0.83
N SER A 157 12.70 -15.89 0.73
CA SER A 157 11.53 -15.32 0.06
C SER A 157 10.61 -14.56 1.00
N THR A 158 10.85 -14.61 2.31
CA THR A 158 10.10 -13.87 3.32
C THR A 158 10.68 -12.47 3.52
N ASN A 159 10.13 -11.72 4.48
CA ASN A 159 10.63 -10.40 4.89
C ASN A 159 11.31 -10.47 6.27
N SER A 160 11.88 -11.63 6.62
CA SER A 160 12.73 -11.79 7.80
C SER A 160 13.92 -10.83 7.71
N ILE A 161 13.95 -9.82 8.59
CA ILE A 161 14.99 -8.80 8.58
C ILE A 161 16.40 -9.37 8.76
N ASN A 162 16.52 -10.51 9.47
CA ASN A 162 17.80 -11.17 9.72
C ASN A 162 18.39 -11.81 8.46
N ASP A 163 17.56 -12.13 7.47
CA ASP A 163 17.94 -12.81 6.24
C ASP A 163 17.95 -11.87 5.02
N MET A 164 17.50 -10.62 5.19
CA MET A 164 17.45 -9.61 4.14
C MET A 164 18.85 -9.09 3.79
N GLN A 165 19.20 -9.18 2.51
CA GLN A 165 20.45 -8.67 1.91
C GLN A 165 20.25 -7.33 1.18
N TYR A 166 19.01 -6.91 0.97
CA TYR A 166 18.62 -5.65 0.34
C TYR A 166 17.22 -5.24 0.81
N PRO A 167 16.77 -4.00 0.55
CA PRO A 167 15.39 -3.59 0.79
C PRO A 167 14.41 -4.37 -0.10
N LYS A 168 13.94 -5.52 0.40
CA LYS A 168 13.00 -6.43 -0.26
C LYS A 168 11.57 -5.89 -0.17
N VAL A 169 11.37 -4.77 -0.87
CA VAL A 169 10.12 -4.01 -0.97
C VAL A 169 9.72 -3.81 -2.42
N GLN A 170 10.17 -4.69 -3.30
CA GLN A 170 9.83 -4.61 -4.70
C GLN A 170 8.43 -5.20 -4.86
N LYS A 171 8.24 -6.51 -4.94
CA LYS A 171 7.05 -7.17 -5.51
C LYS A 171 6.01 -7.61 -4.48
N TYR A 172 4.86 -6.93 -4.40
CA TYR A 172 3.75 -7.28 -3.48
C TYR A 172 2.51 -7.81 -4.19
N CYS A 173 1.93 -8.86 -3.62
CA CYS A 173 0.59 -9.32 -3.95
C CYS A 173 -0.37 -8.87 -2.85
N LEU A 174 -1.44 -8.20 -3.24
CA LEU A 174 -2.49 -7.79 -2.33
C LEU A 174 -3.72 -8.63 -2.64
N MET A 175 -4.38 -9.13 -1.62
CA MET A 175 -5.58 -9.94 -1.74
C MET A 175 -6.60 -9.39 -0.78
N SER A 176 -7.65 -8.81 -1.33
CA SER A 176 -8.70 -8.16 -0.56
C SER A 176 -10.05 -8.76 -0.95
N VAL A 177 -10.91 -8.96 0.03
CA VAL A 177 -12.31 -9.35 -0.20
C VAL A 177 -13.22 -8.12 -0.26
N GLU A 178 -14.45 -8.31 -0.73
CA GLU A 178 -15.47 -7.27 -0.73
C GLU A 178 -15.66 -6.69 0.68
N GLY A 179 -15.77 -5.35 0.76
CA GLY A 179 -15.89 -4.62 2.03
C GLY A 179 -14.58 -4.29 2.73
N CYS A 180 -13.42 -4.76 2.25
CA CYS A 180 -12.13 -4.37 2.83
C CYS A 180 -11.87 -2.85 2.73
N TYR A 181 -11.29 -2.30 3.79
CA TYR A 181 -10.88 -0.90 3.95
C TYR A 181 -9.49 -0.84 4.57
N THR A 182 -8.62 -0.02 4.01
CA THR A 182 -7.35 0.38 4.60
C THR A 182 -7.35 1.89 4.70
N ASP A 183 -7.22 2.38 5.94
CA ASP A 183 -7.37 3.80 6.27
C ASP A 183 -6.26 4.68 5.67
N PHE A 184 -6.38 6.00 5.82
CA PHE A 184 -5.44 6.96 5.25
C PHE A 184 -4.02 6.69 5.75
N HIS A 185 -3.09 6.56 4.81
CA HIS A 185 -1.67 6.39 5.11
C HIS A 185 -0.81 7.05 4.05
N ILE A 186 0.45 7.27 4.40
CA ILE A 186 1.53 7.54 3.47
C ILE A 186 2.38 6.27 3.45
N ASP A 187 2.70 5.76 2.25
CA ASP A 187 3.50 4.55 2.12
C ASP A 187 4.88 4.70 2.76
N PHE A 188 5.41 3.59 3.28
CA PHE A 188 6.60 3.59 4.12
C PHE A 188 7.80 4.25 3.43
N GLY A 189 8.43 5.20 4.13
CA GLY A 189 9.57 5.94 3.61
C GLY A 189 9.20 6.99 2.54
N GLY A 190 7.92 7.23 2.26
CA GLY A 190 7.51 8.14 1.18
C GLY A 190 7.77 7.54 -0.20
N THR A 191 7.74 6.21 -0.33
CA THR A 191 7.85 5.56 -1.63
C THR A 191 6.68 5.94 -2.53
N SER A 192 6.96 6.17 -3.81
CA SER A 192 5.97 6.04 -4.87
C SER A 192 5.55 4.58 -5.00
N VAL A 193 4.35 4.31 -5.52
CA VAL A 193 3.87 2.94 -5.75
C VAL A 193 3.25 2.78 -7.12
N TRP A 194 3.32 1.57 -7.66
CA TRP A 194 2.49 1.18 -8.80
C TRP A 194 1.57 0.03 -8.44
N TYR A 195 0.28 0.19 -8.71
CA TYR A 195 -0.75 -0.82 -8.57
C TYR A 195 -1.16 -1.35 -9.93
N HIS A 196 -1.45 -2.64 -10.02
CA HIS A 196 -2.17 -3.20 -11.16
C HIS A 196 -3.35 -4.04 -10.70
N ILE A 197 -4.50 -3.73 -11.30
CA ILE A 197 -5.77 -4.38 -10.99
C ILE A 197 -5.90 -5.65 -11.80
N LEU A 198 -5.39 -6.75 -11.26
CA LEU A 198 -5.48 -8.02 -11.95
C LEU A 198 -6.94 -8.50 -12.08
N ARG A 199 -7.71 -8.43 -10.98
CA ARG A 199 -9.11 -8.84 -10.97
C ARG A 199 -9.94 -7.83 -10.16
N GLY A 200 -11.20 -7.66 -10.58
CA GLY A 200 -12.19 -6.76 -9.98
C GLY A 200 -11.79 -5.28 -9.94
N SER A 201 -11.94 -4.60 -8.80
CA SER A 201 -11.77 -3.13 -8.73
C SER A 201 -11.33 -2.62 -7.35
N LYS A 202 -10.77 -1.41 -7.31
CA LYS A 202 -10.38 -0.67 -6.09
C LYS A 202 -10.89 0.76 -6.13
N VAL A 203 -11.28 1.32 -4.98
CA VAL A 203 -11.54 2.76 -4.82
C VAL A 203 -10.42 3.39 -3.98
N PHE A 204 -9.84 4.47 -4.48
CA PHE A 204 -8.84 5.26 -3.78
C PHE A 204 -9.38 6.64 -3.46
N TRP A 205 -8.95 7.20 -2.32
CA TRP A 205 -9.02 8.63 -2.03
C TRP A 205 -7.60 9.16 -1.95
N LEU A 206 -7.35 10.28 -2.62
CA LEU A 206 -6.03 10.86 -2.79
C LEU A 206 -6.05 12.27 -2.22
N ILE A 207 -5.19 12.53 -1.25
CA ILE A 207 -4.97 13.85 -0.67
C ILE A 207 -3.55 14.30 -1.06
N PRO A 208 -3.40 15.45 -1.75
CA PRO A 208 -2.10 15.94 -2.19
C PRO A 208 -1.17 16.26 -1.01
N PRO A 209 0.15 16.04 -1.12
CA PRO A 209 1.10 16.22 -0.03
C PRO A 209 1.48 17.70 0.16
N THR A 210 0.48 18.57 0.25
CA THR A 210 0.71 19.99 0.58
C THR A 210 1.19 20.09 2.03
N PRO A 211 2.01 21.09 2.40
CA PRO A 211 2.44 21.28 3.79
C PRO A 211 1.28 21.25 4.80
N GLN A 212 0.14 21.86 4.43
CA GLN A 212 -1.07 21.88 5.26
C GLN A 212 -1.70 20.49 5.42
N ASN A 213 -1.74 19.69 4.35
CA ASN A 213 -2.29 18.34 4.42
C ASN A 213 -1.34 17.37 5.17
N LEU A 214 -0.03 17.57 5.07
CA LEU A 214 0.96 16.78 5.83
C LEU A 214 0.87 17.07 7.33
N GLU A 215 0.75 18.34 7.72
CA GLU A 215 0.49 18.73 9.11
C GLU A 215 -0.85 18.20 9.61
N LEU A 216 -1.90 18.25 8.78
CA LEU A 216 -3.20 17.65 9.09
C LEU A 216 -3.09 16.15 9.31
N TYR A 217 -2.37 15.43 8.45
CA TYR A 217 -2.15 13.99 8.55
C TYR A 217 -1.37 13.64 9.82
N GLU A 218 -0.28 14.35 10.11
CA GLU A 218 0.53 14.15 11.32
C GLU A 218 -0.33 14.33 12.58
N ASN A 219 -1.07 15.43 12.68
CA ASN A 219 -1.98 15.68 13.80
C ASN A 219 -3.08 14.62 13.91
N TRP A 220 -3.61 14.13 12.79
CA TRP A 220 -4.62 13.07 12.77
C TRP A 220 -4.05 11.74 13.28
N VAL A 221 -2.84 11.33 12.84
CA VAL A 221 -2.17 10.13 13.34
C VAL A 221 -1.90 10.25 14.84
N LEU A 222 -1.37 11.39 15.31
CA LEU A 222 -1.07 11.63 16.72
C LEU A 222 -2.33 11.68 17.61
N SER A 223 -3.50 11.97 17.04
CA SER A 223 -4.73 12.08 17.80
C SER A 223 -5.27 10.74 18.34
N GLY A 224 -4.90 9.62 17.72
CA GLY A 224 -5.50 8.31 17.98
C GLY A 224 -6.97 8.16 17.52
N LYS A 225 -7.56 9.19 16.90
CA LYS A 225 -8.98 9.22 16.49
C LYS A 225 -9.19 8.83 15.02
N GLN A 226 -8.38 7.90 14.54
CA GLN A 226 -8.37 7.48 13.13
C GLN A 226 -9.73 6.85 12.73
N GLY A 227 -10.30 6.03 13.62
CA GLY A 227 -11.63 5.45 13.44
C GLY A 227 -12.79 6.45 13.48
N ASP A 228 -12.58 7.65 14.03
CA ASP A 228 -13.62 8.66 14.20
C ASP A 228 -13.73 9.62 13.01
N VAL A 229 -12.60 9.89 12.35
CA VAL A 229 -12.45 10.97 11.38
C VAL A 229 -11.98 10.43 10.05
N PHE A 230 -12.83 10.52 9.03
CA PHE A 230 -12.43 10.31 7.65
C PHE A 230 -11.58 11.51 7.18
N LEU A 231 -10.25 11.32 7.05
CA LEU A 231 -9.31 12.41 6.77
C LEU A 231 -9.65 13.22 5.51
N GLY A 232 -10.21 12.57 4.49
CA GLY A 232 -10.66 13.22 3.26
C GLY A 232 -11.72 14.32 3.49
N ASP A 233 -12.49 14.29 4.58
CA ASP A 233 -13.44 15.35 4.92
C ASP A 233 -12.75 16.59 5.52
N ARG A 234 -11.52 16.44 6.01
CA ARG A 234 -10.73 17.50 6.65
C ARG A 234 -9.73 18.15 5.70
N ALA A 235 -9.28 17.40 4.69
CA ALA A 235 -8.38 17.90 3.67
C ALA A 235 -9.04 19.03 2.86
N SER A 236 -8.22 19.99 2.44
CA SER A 236 -8.64 21.09 1.56
C SER A 236 -9.04 20.59 0.18
N ASP A 237 -8.41 19.50 -0.27
CA ASP A 237 -8.63 18.88 -1.57
C ASP A 237 -8.49 17.36 -1.45
N CYS A 238 -9.36 16.60 -2.11
CA CYS A 238 -9.37 15.15 -2.06
C CYS A 238 -10.06 14.56 -3.30
N GLN A 239 -9.35 13.71 -4.04
CA GLN A 239 -9.89 13.03 -5.22
C GLN A 239 -10.26 11.59 -4.88
N ARG A 240 -11.49 11.16 -5.19
CA ARG A 240 -11.87 9.75 -5.24
C ARG A 240 -11.72 9.22 -6.66
N ILE A 241 -11.05 8.07 -6.81
CA ILE A 241 -10.94 7.38 -8.10
C ILE A 241 -11.26 5.89 -7.96
N GLU A 242 -11.96 5.34 -8.95
CA GLU A 242 -12.17 3.90 -9.08
C GLU A 242 -11.20 3.33 -10.12
N LEU A 243 -10.40 2.35 -9.72
CA LEU A 243 -9.57 1.55 -10.60
C LEU A 243 -10.31 0.26 -10.94
N LYS A 244 -10.48 -0.01 -12.23
CA LYS A 244 -11.14 -1.22 -12.75
C LYS A 244 -10.12 -2.25 -13.16
N GLN A 245 -10.58 -3.47 -13.42
CA GLN A 245 -9.74 -4.56 -13.90
C GLN A 245 -8.90 -4.12 -15.11
N GLY A 246 -7.61 -4.41 -15.05
CA GLY A 246 -6.62 -4.01 -16.04
C GLY A 246 -5.99 -2.64 -15.80
N CYS A 247 -6.55 -1.80 -14.93
CA CYS A 247 -5.93 -0.50 -14.66
C CYS A 247 -4.58 -0.67 -13.98
N THR A 248 -3.58 0.06 -14.47
CA THR A 248 -2.33 0.29 -13.74
C THR A 248 -2.36 1.71 -13.19
N PHE A 249 -2.00 1.90 -11.93
CA PHE A 249 -2.07 3.19 -11.25
C PHE A 249 -0.74 3.49 -10.55
N ILE A 250 -0.14 4.64 -10.84
CA ILE A 250 1.08 5.13 -10.20
C ILE A 250 0.69 6.21 -9.20
N ILE A 251 1.21 6.08 -7.98
CA ILE A 251 1.05 7.06 -6.92
C ILE A 251 2.43 7.63 -6.59
N PRO A 252 2.63 8.96 -6.72
CA PRO A 252 3.84 9.65 -6.30
C PRO A 252 4.18 9.52 -4.82
N SER A 253 5.44 9.81 -4.51
CA SER A 253 5.94 9.97 -3.13
C SER A 253 5.08 10.95 -2.32
N GLY A 254 4.86 10.61 -1.05
CA GLY A 254 4.27 11.49 -0.04
C GLY A 254 2.75 11.66 -0.11
N LEU A 255 2.08 11.22 -1.18
CA LEU A 255 0.63 11.34 -1.32
C LEU A 255 -0.07 10.58 -0.20
N THR A 256 -0.94 11.26 0.57
CA THR A 256 -1.77 10.58 1.57
C THR A 256 -2.92 9.89 0.85
N LEU A 257 -3.03 8.58 1.02
CA LEU A 257 -3.98 7.76 0.29
C LEU A 257 -4.79 6.86 1.22
N THR A 258 -6.06 6.68 0.87
CA THR A 258 -6.94 5.65 1.43
C THR A 258 -7.33 4.67 0.36
N LEU A 259 -7.47 3.40 0.75
CA LEU A 259 -7.84 2.31 -0.13
C LEU A 259 -9.12 1.66 0.40
N ALA A 260 -10.26 1.90 -0.24
CA ALA A 260 -11.49 1.19 0.09
C ALA A 260 -11.98 0.33 -1.07
N ARG A 261 -12.67 -0.75 -0.70
CA ARG A 261 -13.45 -1.64 -1.56
C ARG A 261 -12.61 -2.39 -2.58
N ALA A 262 -12.56 -3.71 -2.43
CA ALA A 262 -11.87 -4.58 -3.36
C ALA A 262 -12.76 -5.72 -3.83
N LEU A 263 -12.67 -6.04 -5.10
CA LEU A 263 -13.04 -7.36 -5.61
C LEU A 263 -11.75 -8.03 -6.12
N SER A 264 -11.12 -8.92 -5.33
CA SER A 264 -10.03 -9.85 -5.74
C SER A 264 -8.66 -9.27 -6.13
N LEU A 265 -7.61 -10.07 -5.86
CA LEU A 265 -6.17 -9.98 -6.18
C LEU A 265 -5.62 -8.75 -6.95
N TYR A 266 -4.61 -8.10 -6.38
CA TYR A 266 -3.86 -6.98 -6.95
C TYR A 266 -2.36 -7.17 -6.81
N LEU A 267 -1.61 -6.41 -7.59
CA LEU A 267 -0.17 -6.30 -7.44
C LEU A 267 0.20 -4.86 -7.06
N SER A 268 1.11 -4.68 -6.10
CA SER A 268 1.74 -3.38 -5.83
C SER A 268 3.26 -3.52 -5.86
N LEU A 269 3.98 -2.50 -6.30
CA LEU A 269 5.38 -2.32 -5.89
C LEU A 269 5.68 -0.91 -5.44
N TYR A 270 6.67 -0.82 -4.57
CA TYR A 270 7.27 0.42 -4.12
C TYR A 270 8.42 0.86 -5.04
N LEU A 271 8.50 2.16 -5.22
CA LEU A 271 9.52 2.92 -5.94
C LEU A 271 9.99 4.03 -5.02
N TYR A 272 11.29 4.18 -4.83
CA TYR A 272 11.82 5.42 -4.27
C TYR A 272 12.13 6.38 -5.41
N ALA A 273 11.45 7.52 -5.45
CA ALA A 273 11.75 8.61 -6.37
C ALA A 273 11.98 9.88 -5.55
N GLU A 274 13.19 10.06 -5.04
CA GLU A 274 13.66 11.40 -4.66
C GLU A 274 14.35 12.05 -5.86
N GLY A 275 13.85 13.19 -6.32
CA GLY A 275 14.57 14.00 -7.30
C GLY A 275 13.73 14.91 -8.19
N CYS A 276 12.99 15.88 -7.63
CA CYS A 276 12.69 17.16 -8.30
C CYS A 276 12.41 18.32 -7.31
N HIS A 277 12.93 18.24 -6.08
CA HIS A 277 13.03 19.42 -5.20
C HIS A 277 14.49 19.62 -4.81
N THR A 278 15.27 20.17 -5.73
CA THR A 278 16.41 21.00 -5.34
C THR A 278 15.86 22.24 -4.64
N TYR A 279 15.85 22.22 -3.30
CA TYR A 279 16.01 23.47 -2.56
C TYR A 279 17.51 23.77 -2.52
N MET A 280 17.95 24.64 -3.43
CA MET A 280 19.05 25.58 -3.19
C MET A 280 18.46 26.98 -3.26
#